data_AF-A0AAE0FDG7-F1
#
_entry.id   AF-A0AAE0FDG7-F1
#
_cell.length_a   1.000
_cell.length_b   1.000
_cell.length_c   1.000
_cell.angle_alpha   90.00
_cell.angle_beta   90.00
_cell.angle_gamma   90.00
#
_symmetry.space_group_name_H-M   'P 1'
#
loop_
_entity.id
_entity.type
_entity.pdbx_description
1 polymer ?
#
loop_
_entity_poly.entity_id
_entity_poly.type
_entity_poly.pdbx_seq_one_letter_code
_entity_poly.pdbx_strand_id
1 'polypeptide(L)'
;AAKRSLRLRATNTLLPARVGSRHGTMAVALTIRPWLVSLRGDLPTRTHEEVTRAAKHLLDRGVKQVLVKLGSEGSLLIANTPQSCSCCAAPEPTVLTQPAIPAPEVVDTTGAGDTFTAAFAVATLQGLGAQEAMEFAAAAASLCVQKYGAQPSLPSLEDTTAWLAQWKNSA
;
A
#
# COMPACT_ATOMS: atom_id res chain seq x y z
N ALA A 1 10.36 -25.83 -15.40
CA ALA A 1 10.35 -24.65 -14.51
C ALA A 1 8.98 -23.96 -14.60
N ALA A 2 8.13 -24.13 -13.59
CA ALA A 2 6.78 -23.55 -13.61
C ALA A 2 6.85 -22.03 -13.36
N LYS A 3 6.46 -21.23 -14.35
CA LYS A 3 6.26 -19.78 -14.19
C LYS A 3 5.16 -19.57 -13.14
N ARG A 4 5.53 -19.16 -11.93
CA ARG A 4 4.58 -18.72 -10.89
C ARG A 4 3.91 -17.44 -11.40
N SER A 5 2.68 -17.53 -11.89
CA SER A 5 1.88 -16.37 -12.28
C SER A 5 1.39 -15.67 -11.01
N LEU A 6 2.05 -14.57 -10.62
CA LEU A 6 1.54 -13.69 -9.58
C LEU A 6 0.35 -12.92 -10.15
N ARG A 7 -0.86 -13.14 -9.63
CA ARG A 7 -2.02 -12.31 -9.96
C ARG A 7 -2.19 -11.23 -8.90
N LEU A 8 -1.74 -10.01 -9.20
CA LEU A 8 -2.15 -8.84 -8.44
C LEU A 8 -3.62 -8.54 -8.75
N ARG A 9 -4.47 -8.52 -7.71
CA ARG A 9 -5.80 -7.91 -7.77
C ARG A 9 -5.72 -6.58 -7.01
N ALA A 10 -5.55 -5.49 -7.75
CA ALA A 10 -5.86 -4.16 -7.24
C ALA A 10 -7.36 -3.95 -7.43
N THR A 11 -8.11 -3.86 -6.33
CA THR A 11 -9.55 -3.59 -6.39
C THR A 11 -9.86 -2.40 -5.50
N ASN A 12 -10.45 -1.35 -6.07
CA ASN A 12 -11.00 -0.22 -5.32
C ASN A 12 -12.35 -0.58 -4.63
N THR A 13 -12.77 -1.84 -4.76
CA THR A 13 -14.02 -2.39 -4.24
C THR A 13 -13.78 -3.85 -3.93
N LEU A 14 -14.10 -4.29 -2.71
CA LEU A 14 -14.06 -5.72 -2.36
C LEU A 14 -15.09 -6.47 -3.22
N LEU A 15 -14.66 -6.98 -4.38
CA LEU A 15 -15.32 -8.15 -4.94
C LEU A 15 -15.08 -9.29 -3.96
N PRO A 16 -16.10 -10.08 -3.60
CA PRO A 16 -15.90 -11.24 -2.75
C PRO A 16 -14.83 -12.11 -3.41
N ALA A 17 -13.68 -12.22 -2.76
CA ALA A 17 -12.66 -13.16 -3.17
C ALA A 17 -13.28 -14.54 -3.00
N ARG A 18 -13.80 -15.13 -4.09
CA ARG A 18 -14.16 -16.55 -4.10
C ARG A 18 -12.89 -17.32 -3.75
N VAL A 19 -12.85 -17.81 -2.53
CA VAL A 19 -11.85 -18.75 -2.02
C VAL A 19 -11.97 -20.01 -2.87
N GLY A 20 -11.00 -20.21 -3.77
CA GLY A 20 -11.07 -21.28 -4.75
C GLY A 20 -9.87 -21.32 -5.67
N SER A 21 -8.65 -21.34 -5.13
CA SER A 21 -7.48 -21.90 -5.83
C SER A 21 -6.31 -22.05 -4.86
N ARG A 22 -5.67 -23.23 -4.87
CA ARG A 22 -4.49 -23.61 -4.06
C ARG A 22 -3.19 -22.87 -4.44
N HIS A 23 -3.29 -21.70 -5.07
CA HIS A 23 -2.15 -20.89 -5.50
C HIS A 23 -2.18 -19.57 -4.74
N GLY A 24 -1.14 -19.33 -3.94
CA GLY A 24 -0.99 -18.16 -3.06
C GLY A 24 -1.24 -16.86 -3.82
N THR A 25 -2.46 -16.35 -3.69
CA THR A 25 -2.83 -15.05 -4.25
C THR A 25 -2.45 -14.00 -3.19
N MET A 26 -1.49 -13.13 -3.50
CA MET A 26 -1.30 -11.90 -2.72
C MET A 26 -2.50 -10.99 -2.96
N ALA A 27 -3.52 -11.12 -2.12
CA ALA A 27 -4.53 -10.09 -2.00
C ALA A 27 -3.94 -8.97 -1.14
N VAL A 28 -3.58 -7.86 -1.78
CA VAL A 28 -3.28 -6.59 -1.11
C VAL A 28 -4.56 -5.78 -1.15
N ALA A 29 -5.19 -5.55 -0.01
CA ALA A 29 -6.29 -4.59 0.06
C ALA A 29 -5.67 -3.19 0.06
N LEU A 30 -5.85 -2.46 -1.04
CA LEU A 30 -5.43 -1.07 -1.18
C LEU A 30 -6.60 -0.19 -0.77
N THR A 31 -6.45 0.51 0.36
CA THR A 31 -7.54 1.35 0.89
C THR A 31 -7.06 2.77 1.11
N ILE A 32 -7.89 3.75 0.76
CA ILE A 32 -7.72 5.16 1.14
C ILE A 32 -8.43 5.34 2.49
N ARG A 33 -7.87 6.12 3.44
CA ARG A 33 -8.42 6.31 4.81
C ARG A 33 -9.95 6.43 4.91
N PRO A 34 -10.66 7.26 4.12
CA PRO A 34 -12.13 7.38 4.22
C PRO A 34 -12.88 6.09 3.84
N TRP A 35 -12.25 5.21 3.05
CA TRP A 35 -12.86 3.96 2.57
C TRP A 35 -12.67 2.79 3.55
N LEU A 36 -11.70 2.87 4.46
CA LEU A 36 -11.54 1.90 5.54
C LEU A 36 -12.76 1.92 6.48
N VAL A 37 -13.39 3.10 6.64
CA VAL A 37 -14.65 3.31 7.38
C VAL A 37 -15.86 2.70 6.65
N SER A 38 -15.87 2.72 5.31
CA SER A 38 -17.02 2.22 4.52
C SER A 38 -17.06 0.69 4.43
N LEU A 39 -15.91 0.02 4.52
CA LEU A 39 -15.84 -1.44 4.39
C LEU A 39 -16.36 -2.20 5.61
N ARG A 40 -16.49 -1.54 6.77
CA ARG A 40 -17.08 -2.09 8.00
C ARG A 40 -17.59 -0.98 8.89
N GLY A 41 -18.85 -1.07 9.28
CA GLY A 41 -19.52 -0.13 10.17
C GLY A 41 -18.61 0.49 11.23
N ASP A 42 -18.36 1.79 11.05
CA ASP A 42 -18.11 2.75 12.13
C ASP A 42 -16.83 2.57 12.97
N LEU A 43 -15.86 1.76 12.53
CA LEU A 43 -14.53 1.77 13.16
C LEU A 43 -13.79 3.09 12.83
N PRO A 44 -13.26 3.82 13.83
CA PRO A 44 -12.46 5.02 13.58
C PRO A 44 -11.14 4.63 12.92
N THR A 45 -10.59 5.55 12.10
CA THR A 45 -9.36 5.35 11.32
C THR A 45 -8.48 6.60 11.35
N ARG A 46 -8.51 7.33 12.47
CA ARG A 46 -7.83 8.61 12.68
C ARG A 46 -6.41 8.42 13.18
N THR A 47 -6.14 7.31 13.86
CA THR A 47 -4.79 6.97 14.38
C THR A 47 -4.21 5.73 13.70
N HIS A 48 -2.89 5.56 13.83
CA HIS A 48 -2.18 4.38 13.34
C HIS A 48 -2.70 3.08 13.99
N GLU A 49 -3.02 3.11 15.27
CA GLU A 49 -3.60 1.97 16.01
C GLU A 49 -5.00 1.61 15.50
N GLU A 50 -5.82 2.62 15.27
CA GLU A 50 -7.16 2.49 14.69
C GLU A 50 -7.12 1.86 13.30
N VAL A 51 -6.23 2.36 12.42
CA VAL A 51 -6.00 1.79 11.10
C VAL A 51 -5.53 0.33 11.19
N THR A 52 -4.62 0.02 12.11
CA THR A 52 -4.11 -1.34 12.32
C THR A 52 -5.20 -2.29 12.80
N ARG A 53 -6.06 -1.86 13.75
CA ARG A 53 -7.22 -2.65 14.21
C ARG A 53 -8.22 -2.91 13.09
N ALA A 54 -8.51 -1.90 12.26
CA ALA A 54 -9.39 -2.07 11.11
C ALA A 54 -8.77 -2.99 10.04
N ALA A 55 -7.46 -2.91 9.81
CA ALA A 55 -6.74 -3.82 8.92
C ALA A 55 -6.74 -5.27 9.41
N LYS A 56 -6.58 -5.51 10.72
CA LYS A 56 -6.63 -6.84 11.35
C LYS A 56 -7.92 -7.60 11.00
N HIS A 57 -9.05 -6.91 10.96
CA HIS A 57 -10.32 -7.50 10.54
C HIS A 57 -10.31 -8.01 9.08
N LEU A 58 -9.59 -7.37 8.17
CA LEU A 58 -9.43 -7.86 6.80
C LEU A 58 -8.48 -9.07 6.76
N LEU A 59 -7.42 -9.02 7.56
CA LEU A 59 -6.46 -10.11 7.70
C LEU A 59 -7.11 -11.39 8.25
N ASP A 60 -8.00 -11.27 9.24
CA ASP A 60 -8.76 -12.39 9.82
C ASP A 60 -9.70 -13.06 8.80
N ARG A 61 -10.07 -12.34 7.73
CA ARG A 61 -10.85 -12.88 6.60
C ARG A 61 -9.99 -13.49 5.50
N GLY A 62 -8.68 -13.64 5.74
CA GLY A 62 -7.74 -14.30 4.83
C GLY A 62 -6.98 -13.36 3.90
N VAL A 63 -7.18 -12.04 3.99
CA VAL A 63 -6.29 -11.07 3.32
C VAL A 63 -4.89 -11.24 3.91
N LYS A 64 -3.85 -11.19 3.08
CA LYS A 64 -2.48 -11.42 3.55
C LYS A 64 -1.81 -10.14 4.00
N GLN A 65 -2.08 -9.04 3.31
CA GLN A 65 -1.52 -7.73 3.57
C GLN A 65 -2.55 -6.64 3.24
N VAL A 66 -2.52 -5.55 3.99
CA VAL A 66 -3.39 -4.38 3.80
C VAL A 66 -2.48 -3.16 3.68
N LEU A 67 -2.53 -2.48 2.54
CA LEU A 67 -1.79 -1.24 2.30
C LEU A 67 -2.75 -0.06 2.42
N VAL A 68 -2.50 0.80 3.41
CA VAL A 68 -3.35 1.96 3.72
C VAL A 68 -2.60 3.23 3.38
N LYS A 69 -3.16 4.02 2.45
CA LYS A 69 -2.65 5.34 2.08
C LYS A 69 -3.16 6.37 3.06
N LEU A 70 -2.25 7.13 3.65
CA LEU A 70 -2.49 8.10 4.71
C LEU A 70 -2.41 9.57 4.24
N GLY A 71 -2.28 9.82 2.93
CA GLY A 71 -2.15 11.16 2.39
C GLY A 71 -0.78 11.77 2.73
N SER A 72 -0.77 12.98 3.30
CA SER A 72 0.45 13.68 3.71
C SER A 72 1.22 13.00 4.84
N GLU A 73 0.61 12.02 5.53
CA GLU A 73 1.29 11.22 6.55
C GLU A 73 2.00 9.98 5.97
N GLY A 74 1.79 9.66 4.69
CA GLY A 74 2.45 8.56 4.00
C GLY A 74 1.58 7.30 3.90
N SER A 75 2.07 6.15 4.38
CA SER A 75 1.36 4.87 4.24
C SER A 75 1.73 3.84 5.31
N LEU A 76 0.83 2.87 5.51
CA LEU A 76 1.04 1.69 6.37
C LEU A 76 0.81 0.41 5.59
N LEU A 77 1.68 -0.57 5.76
CA LEU A 77 1.44 -1.94 5.31
C LEU A 77 1.30 -2.87 6.51
N ILE A 78 0.13 -3.45 6.68
CA ILE A 78 -0.21 -4.34 7.78
C ILE A 78 -0.32 -5.77 7.25
N ALA A 79 0.44 -6.70 7.81
CA ALA A 79 0.51 -8.09 7.36
C ALA A 79 0.34 -9.08 8.51
N ASN A 80 -0.22 -10.25 8.22
CA ASN A 80 -0.30 -11.32 9.21
C ASN A 80 1.10 -11.81 9.60
N THR A 81 1.37 -11.81 10.90
CA THR A 81 2.57 -12.42 11.46
C THR A 81 2.37 -13.95 11.51
N PRO A 82 3.32 -14.76 11.01
CA PRO A 82 3.20 -16.22 11.07
C PRO A 82 3.01 -16.72 12.49
N GLN A 83 2.00 -17.55 12.73
CA GLN A 83 1.79 -18.18 14.02
C GLN A 83 2.81 -19.31 14.22
N SER A 84 3.55 -19.29 15.33
CA SER A 84 4.55 -20.32 15.65
C SER A 84 3.95 -21.58 16.30
N CYS A 85 2.88 -21.43 17.09
CA CYS A 85 2.10 -22.54 17.67
C CYS A 85 0.61 -22.25 17.60
N SER A 86 -0.19 -23.24 17.19
CA SER A 86 -1.67 -23.17 17.21
C SER A 86 -2.26 -23.08 18.63
N CYS A 87 -1.45 -23.38 19.65
CA CYS A 87 -1.80 -23.32 21.06
C CYS A 87 -1.69 -21.91 21.67
N CYS A 88 -0.98 -20.99 21.00
CA CYS A 88 -0.74 -19.65 21.48
C CYS A 88 -1.75 -18.67 20.87
N ALA A 89 -2.00 -17.55 21.56
CA ALA A 89 -2.72 -16.43 20.99
C ALA A 89 -2.08 -16.00 19.66
N ALA A 90 -2.92 -15.59 18.70
CA ALA A 90 -2.42 -15.10 17.42
C ALA A 90 -1.51 -13.89 17.67
N PRO A 91 -0.30 -13.85 17.07
CA PRO A 91 0.60 -12.71 17.22
C PRO A 91 -0.06 -11.44 16.66
N GLU A 92 0.35 -10.29 17.18
CA GLU A 92 -0.03 -9.01 16.57
C GLU A 92 0.53 -8.91 15.14
N PRO A 93 -0.19 -8.23 14.23
CA PRO A 93 0.24 -8.11 12.85
C PRO A 93 1.52 -7.29 12.75
N THR A 94 2.33 -7.61 11.75
CA THR A 94 3.49 -6.81 11.38
C THR A 94 2.99 -5.52 10.74
N VAL A 95 3.54 -4.37 11.15
CA VAL A 95 3.21 -3.06 10.59
C VAL A 95 4.49 -2.42 10.05
N LEU A 96 4.52 -2.16 8.75
CA LEU A 96 5.53 -1.30 8.12
C LEU A 96 4.96 0.09 7.94
N THR A 97 5.80 1.10 8.14
CA THR A 97 5.45 2.50 7.99
C THR A 97 6.35 3.16 6.95
N GLN A 98 5.75 4.02 6.14
CA GLN A 98 6.49 4.87 5.21
C GLN A 98 5.92 6.28 5.31
N PRO A 99 6.68 7.24 5.86
CA PRO A 99 6.32 8.66 5.81
C PRO A 99 6.15 9.14 4.36
N ALA A 100 5.33 10.17 4.16
CA ALA A 100 5.26 10.84 2.87
C ALA A 100 6.62 11.48 2.55
N ILE A 101 7.02 11.41 1.27
CA ILE A 101 8.18 12.15 0.79
C ILE A 101 7.68 13.57 0.44
N PRO A 102 8.18 14.62 1.11
CA PRO A 102 7.72 15.98 0.88
C PRO A 102 8.06 16.43 -0.54
N ALA A 103 7.08 17.03 -1.22
CA ALA A 103 7.31 17.73 -2.48
C ALA A 103 7.77 19.17 -2.20
N PRO A 104 8.71 19.74 -2.98
CA PRO A 104 9.10 21.15 -2.83
C PRO A 104 7.93 22.12 -3.01
N GLU A 105 7.01 21.78 -3.92
CA GLU A 105 5.80 22.54 -4.21
C GLU A 105 4.65 21.57 -4.51
N VAL A 106 3.46 21.81 -3.94
CA VAL A 106 2.26 21.00 -4.22
C VAL A 106 1.33 21.79 -5.11
N VAL A 107 1.14 21.32 -6.35
CA VAL A 107 0.35 21.98 -7.39
C VAL A 107 -1.06 21.39 -7.46
N ASP A 108 -1.18 20.06 -7.54
CA ASP A 108 -2.45 19.36 -7.66
C ASP A 108 -2.33 17.95 -7.05
N THR A 109 -3.23 17.58 -6.12
CA THR A 109 -3.18 16.27 -5.47
C THR A 109 -3.95 15.18 -6.23
N THR A 110 -4.59 15.56 -7.34
CA THR A 110 -5.39 14.67 -8.17
C THR A 110 -4.54 13.54 -8.75
N GLY A 111 -4.92 12.29 -8.45
CA GLY A 111 -4.22 11.10 -8.95
C GLY A 111 -3.08 10.59 -8.05
N ALA A 112 -2.63 11.33 -7.03
CA ALA A 112 -1.52 10.93 -6.16
C ALA A 112 -1.70 9.53 -5.55
N GLY A 113 -2.93 9.21 -5.11
CA GLY A 113 -3.25 7.90 -4.55
C GLY A 113 -3.22 6.76 -5.58
N ASP A 114 -3.57 7.04 -6.84
CA ASP A 114 -3.52 6.06 -7.93
C ASP A 114 -2.09 5.87 -8.42
N THR A 115 -1.33 6.97 -8.54
CA THR A 115 0.11 6.95 -8.80
C THR A 115 0.85 6.12 -7.76
N PHE A 116 0.59 6.35 -6.46
CA PHE A 116 1.17 5.54 -5.38
C PHE A 116 0.86 4.06 -5.57
N THR A 117 -0.40 3.73 -5.89
CA THR A 117 -0.86 2.34 -6.04
C THR A 117 -0.19 1.66 -7.24
N ALA A 118 -0.11 2.36 -8.36
CA ALA A 118 0.55 1.87 -9.57
C ALA A 118 2.05 1.67 -9.34
N ALA A 119 2.73 2.65 -8.73
CA ALA A 119 4.16 2.58 -8.43
C ALA A 119 4.48 1.44 -7.45
N PHE A 120 3.68 1.25 -6.38
CA PHE A 120 3.82 0.12 -5.47
C PHE A 120 3.68 -1.23 -6.20
N ALA A 121 2.70 -1.34 -7.11
CA ALA A 121 2.50 -2.54 -7.91
C ALA A 121 3.67 -2.81 -8.86
N VAL A 122 4.20 -1.77 -9.53
CA VAL A 122 5.38 -1.86 -10.39
C VAL A 122 6.59 -2.33 -9.59
N ALA A 123 6.87 -1.71 -8.44
CA ALA A 123 7.99 -2.09 -7.59
C ALA A 123 7.88 -3.55 -7.10
N THR A 124 6.68 -3.94 -6.65
CA THR A 124 6.41 -5.33 -6.24
C THR A 124 6.63 -6.32 -7.39
N LEU A 125 6.20 -5.99 -8.61
CA LEU A 125 6.39 -6.82 -9.80
C LEU A 125 7.86 -6.92 -10.23
N GLN A 126 8.67 -5.91 -9.90
CA GLN A 126 10.12 -5.93 -10.08
C GLN A 126 10.86 -6.74 -9.00
N GLY A 127 10.15 -7.26 -8.00
CA GLY A 127 10.71 -8.10 -6.95
C GLY A 127 11.30 -7.32 -5.77
N LEU A 128 11.02 -6.01 -5.67
CA LEU A 128 11.41 -5.20 -4.52
C LEU A 128 10.69 -5.67 -3.24
N GLY A 129 11.38 -5.52 -2.11
CA GLY A 129 10.79 -5.77 -0.80
C GLY A 129 9.64 -4.80 -0.49
N ALA A 130 8.79 -5.17 0.46
CA ALA A 130 7.61 -4.39 0.81
C ALA A 130 7.93 -2.93 1.21
N GLN A 131 8.97 -2.73 2.03
CA GLN A 131 9.42 -1.39 2.43
C GLN A 131 9.93 -0.59 1.22
N GLU A 132 10.79 -1.19 0.39
CA GLU A 132 11.36 -0.54 -0.81
C GLU A 132 10.26 -0.17 -1.81
N ALA A 133 9.24 -1.02 -1.95
CA ALA A 133 8.07 -0.72 -2.78
C ALA A 133 7.24 0.45 -2.22
N MET A 134 7.10 0.56 -0.89
CA MET A 134 6.44 1.72 -0.25
C MET A 134 7.25 3.00 -0.46
N GLU A 135 8.57 2.95 -0.33
CA GLU A 135 9.47 4.08 -0.60
C GLU A 135 9.36 4.56 -2.05
N PHE A 136 9.43 3.64 -3.01
CA PHE A 136 9.26 3.94 -4.42
C PHE A 136 7.88 4.55 -4.74
N ALA A 137 6.83 4.00 -4.13
CA ALA A 137 5.48 4.53 -4.27
C ALA A 137 5.32 5.94 -3.68
N ALA A 138 5.95 6.21 -2.53
CA ALA A 138 5.97 7.52 -1.90
C ALA A 138 6.69 8.55 -2.79
N ALA A 139 7.80 8.16 -3.42
CA ALA A 139 8.53 9.02 -4.35
C ALA A 139 7.68 9.36 -5.58
N ALA A 140 7.00 8.37 -6.16
CA ALA A 140 6.13 8.59 -7.31
C ALA A 140 4.95 9.53 -6.98
N ALA A 141 4.33 9.34 -5.82
CA ALA A 141 3.25 10.21 -5.35
C ALA A 141 3.73 11.65 -5.12
N SER A 142 4.93 11.81 -4.56
CA SER A 142 5.57 13.11 -4.33
C SER A 142 5.83 13.87 -5.64
N LEU A 143 6.26 13.19 -6.70
CA LEU A 143 6.42 13.79 -8.03
C LEU A 143 5.08 14.11 -8.69
N CYS A 144 4.09 13.25 -8.53
CA CYS A 144 2.76 13.41 -9.11
C CYS A 144 2.09 14.70 -8.61
N VAL A 145 2.20 15.01 -7.32
CA VAL A 145 1.55 16.21 -6.77
C VAL A 145 2.15 17.55 -7.25
N GLN A 146 3.29 17.50 -7.95
CA GLN A 146 3.99 18.68 -8.47
C GLN A 146 3.48 19.10 -9.87
N LYS A 147 2.52 18.38 -10.47
CA LYS A 147 1.99 18.65 -11.81
C LYS A 147 0.45 18.57 -11.82
N TYR A 148 -0.19 19.33 -12.71
CA TYR A 148 -1.65 19.30 -12.86
C TYR A 148 -2.18 18.00 -13.49
N GLY A 149 -3.32 17.53 -12.98
CA GLY A 149 -4.10 16.41 -13.52
C GLY A 149 -3.60 15.03 -13.06
N ALA A 150 -4.43 13.99 -13.23
CA ALA A 150 -4.08 12.62 -12.83
C ALA A 150 -3.08 11.94 -13.80
N GLN A 151 -3.55 11.52 -14.98
CA GLN A 151 -2.69 10.80 -15.93
C GLN A 151 -1.49 11.63 -16.43
N PRO A 152 -1.62 12.95 -16.70
CA PRO A 152 -0.49 13.77 -17.13
C PRO A 152 0.61 13.95 -16.07
N SER A 153 0.30 13.77 -14.79
CA SER A 153 1.25 13.92 -13.69
C SER A 153 2.00 12.64 -13.34
N LEU A 154 1.69 11.52 -14.00
CA LEU A 154 2.40 10.25 -13.79
C LEU A 154 3.91 10.42 -14.06
N PRO A 155 4.78 10.15 -13.08
CA PRO A 155 6.22 10.23 -13.29
C PRO A 155 6.71 9.00 -14.08
N SER A 156 7.86 9.16 -14.74
CA SER A 156 8.57 8.01 -15.31
C SER A 156 9.25 7.19 -14.22
N LEU A 157 9.65 5.96 -14.56
CA LEU A 157 10.46 5.12 -13.68
C LEU A 157 11.78 5.80 -13.32
N GLU A 158 12.44 6.42 -14.30
CA GLU A 158 13.71 7.12 -14.13
C GLU A 158 13.57 8.31 -13.18
N ASP A 159 12.56 9.17 -13.39
CA ASP A 159 12.29 10.31 -12.50
C ASP A 159 12.03 9.85 -11.07
N THR A 160 11.24 8.78 -10.91
CA THR A 160 10.89 8.24 -9.59
C THR A 160 12.12 7.71 -8.86
N THR A 161 12.96 6.94 -9.55
CA THR A 161 14.20 6.39 -8.97
C THR A 161 15.19 7.51 -8.62
N ALA A 162 15.35 8.50 -9.50
CA ALA A 162 16.21 9.66 -9.26
C ALA A 162 15.73 10.47 -8.06
N TRP A 163 14.43 10.74 -7.97
CA TRP A 163 13.81 11.46 -6.86
C TRP A 163 13.97 10.72 -5.53
N LEU A 164 13.73 9.39 -5.53
CA LEU A 164 13.92 8.58 -4.32
C LEU A 164 15.38 8.59 -3.85
N ALA A 165 16.34 8.48 -4.77
CA ALA A 165 17.76 8.53 -4.44
C ALA A 165 18.15 9.90 -3.87
N GLN A 166 17.68 10.98 -4.49
CA GLN A 166 17.89 12.34 -4.00
C GLN A 166 17.33 12.51 -2.57
N TRP A 167 16.10 12.07 -2.32
CA TRP A 167 15.47 12.17 -1.01
C TRP A 167 16.26 11.39 0.06
N LYS A 168 16.67 10.15 -0.22
CA LYS A 168 17.47 9.33 0.69
C LYS A 168 18.83 9.94 1.04
N ASN A 169 19.42 10.73 0.15
CA ASN A 169 20.68 11.42 0.41
C ASN A 169 20.50 12.72 1.22
N SER A 170 19.25 13.20 1.35
CA SER A 170 18.91 14.44 2.04
C SER A 170 18.24 14.24 3.40
N ALA A 171 17.83 13.00 3.71
CA ALA A 171 17.19 12.60 4.97
C ALA A 171 18.21 12.05 5.96
#